data_AF-A0A4Y8CHA5-F1
#
_entry.id   AF-A0A4Y8CHA5-F1
#
_cell.length_a   1.000
_cell.length_b   1.000
_cell.length_c   1.000
_cell.angle_alpha   90.00
_cell.angle_beta   90.00
_cell.angle_gamma   90.00
#
_symmetry.space_group_name_H-M   'P 1'
#
loop_
_entity.id
_entity.type
_entity.pdbx_description
1 polymer ?
#
loop_
_entity_poly.entity_id
_entity_poly.type
_entity_poly.pdbx_seq_one_letter_code
_entity_poly.pdbx_strand_id
1 'polypeptide(L)'
;KDLEKKLGISVEFFAFLKNNEYLFSFFKELSLEKKSIEDLKNNDYYATYNEHLEILDEVYKNYLALLEKNSFYDDLSLPKNYTLNKDFLDEYEAIVYDLQGFLSKFEENLLSEISQIKEVVLSFKTSKFNLEYLLKLDFLKTFDLKINTHYEINLSKQEILKEEIFKTKNSKIKLKSFELRALQCAFVMDEISHFVRKGLKPENIVVITPDESFCEFLRLFDKDNMLNFASGISIKESLFYQKFQALYESASSASFVYKNQEDYFEDTQMIFDYHNTLLHSLKLDFIEFKKYFDEKCDFEYFEKLLALFLENEKQELVYLIRKELYFIKDLLKNQSLTLKELIHLFFMQISQLSLSDVGGGKVTVMGLLESRGLCFDGVILVDFNEEFIPKRSVNELFL
;
A
#
# COMPACT_ATOMS: atom_id res chain seq x y z
N LYS A 1 29.82 8.79 2.73
CA LYS A 1 30.46 9.85 1.91
C LYS A 1 30.41 9.54 0.41
N ASP A 2 30.47 8.27 -0.01
CA ASP A 2 30.28 7.89 -1.42
C ASP A 2 28.80 7.74 -1.85
N LEU A 3 27.87 7.46 -0.93
CA LEU A 3 26.43 7.37 -1.22
C LEU A 3 25.88 8.60 -1.96
N GLU A 4 26.10 9.81 -1.41
CA GLU A 4 25.55 11.04 -1.97
C GLU A 4 26.18 11.43 -3.31
N LYS A 5 27.49 11.23 -3.45
CA LYS A 5 28.21 11.56 -4.68
C LYS A 5 28.00 10.58 -5.82
N LYS A 6 27.84 9.28 -5.52
CA LYS A 6 27.76 8.22 -6.53
C LYS A 6 26.34 7.74 -6.81
N LEU A 7 25.49 7.63 -5.78
CA LEU A 7 24.10 7.18 -5.92
C LEU A 7 23.09 8.33 -5.95
N GLY A 8 23.51 9.58 -5.68
CA GLY A 8 22.59 10.71 -5.56
C GLY A 8 21.68 10.64 -4.32
N ILE A 9 21.98 9.75 -3.39
CA ILE A 9 21.19 9.55 -2.16
C ILE A 9 21.75 10.46 -1.07
N SER A 10 20.97 11.46 -0.67
CA SER A 10 21.36 12.41 0.38
C SER A 10 21.65 11.70 1.71
N VAL A 11 22.68 12.18 2.41
CA VAL A 11 23.06 11.73 3.77
C VAL A 11 22.20 12.43 4.82
N GLU A 12 21.48 13.49 4.46
CA GLU A 12 20.51 14.14 5.32
C GLU A 12 19.36 13.17 5.62
N PHE A 13 19.10 12.93 6.91
CA PHE A 13 18.17 11.90 7.38
C PHE A 13 16.81 11.91 6.66
N PHE A 14 16.19 13.09 6.50
CA PHE A 14 14.90 13.20 5.83
C PHE A 14 14.95 13.02 4.32
N ALA A 15 16.06 13.41 3.68
CA ALA A 15 16.24 13.19 2.26
C ALA A 15 16.61 11.73 1.94
N PHE A 16 17.27 11.02 2.86
CA PHE A 16 17.41 9.57 2.81
C PHE A 16 16.06 8.87 2.95
N LEU A 17 15.25 9.25 3.94
CA LEU A 17 13.92 8.68 4.16
C LEU A 17 13.02 8.83 2.92
N LYS A 18 13.09 9.93 2.18
CA LYS A 18 12.31 10.10 0.93
C LYS A 18 12.69 9.12 -0.18
N ASN A 19 13.89 8.57 -0.16
CA ASN A 19 14.39 7.61 -1.16
C ASN A 19 14.45 6.16 -0.60
N ASN A 20 13.98 5.94 0.64
CA ASN A 20 14.11 4.64 1.30
C ASN A 20 13.22 3.57 0.67
N GLU A 21 12.04 3.95 0.17
CA GLU A 21 11.05 3.00 -0.37
C GLU A 21 11.64 2.20 -1.52
N TYR A 22 12.39 2.87 -2.40
CA TYR A 22 13.08 2.22 -3.50
C TYR A 22 14.15 1.22 -3.02
N LEU A 23 15.02 1.64 -2.10
CA LEU A 23 16.10 0.80 -1.57
C LEU A 23 15.57 -0.42 -0.82
N PHE A 24 14.60 -0.19 0.06
CA PHE A 24 14.01 -1.25 0.88
C PHE A 24 13.15 -2.19 0.06
N SER A 25 12.43 -1.69 -0.96
CA SER A 25 11.72 -2.56 -1.91
C SER A 25 12.67 -3.48 -2.65
N PHE A 26 13.81 -2.95 -3.13
CA PHE A 26 14.85 -3.74 -3.79
C PHE A 26 15.43 -4.82 -2.86
N PHE A 27 15.80 -4.45 -1.62
CA PHE A 27 16.29 -5.44 -0.65
C PHE A 27 15.23 -6.48 -0.27
N LYS A 28 13.95 -6.07 -0.22
CA LYS A 28 12.84 -6.96 0.08
C LYS A 28 12.66 -7.99 -1.00
N GLU A 29 12.67 -7.59 -2.26
CA GLU A 29 12.60 -8.49 -3.40
C GLU A 29 13.75 -9.51 -3.36
N LEU A 30 14.99 -9.05 -3.19
CA LEU A 30 16.14 -9.93 -3.05
C LEU A 30 16.00 -10.94 -1.90
N SER A 31 15.53 -10.48 -0.74
CA SER A 31 15.35 -11.34 0.43
C SER A 31 14.27 -12.41 0.19
N LEU A 32 13.11 -12.01 -0.37
CA LEU A 32 12.01 -12.90 -0.69
C LEU A 32 12.37 -13.92 -1.77
N GLU A 33 13.17 -13.52 -2.76
CA GLU A 33 13.68 -14.40 -3.82
C GLU A 33 14.92 -15.20 -3.39
N LYS A 34 15.39 -15.03 -2.14
CA LYS A 34 16.61 -15.64 -1.60
C LYS A 34 17.84 -15.44 -2.49
N LYS A 35 17.93 -14.27 -3.13
CA LYS A 35 19.08 -13.85 -3.95
C LYS A 35 19.96 -12.89 -3.16
N SER A 36 21.26 -13.01 -3.35
CA SER A 36 22.25 -12.04 -2.90
C SER A 36 22.52 -11.01 -4.01
N ILE A 37 23.09 -9.87 -3.64
CA ILE A 37 23.54 -8.87 -4.62
C ILE A 37 24.68 -9.43 -5.50
N GLU A 38 25.46 -10.38 -4.98
CA GLU A 38 26.49 -11.06 -5.75
C GLU A 38 25.88 -11.92 -6.88
N ASP A 39 24.69 -12.51 -6.68
CA ASP A 39 24.00 -13.25 -7.73
C ASP A 39 23.59 -12.36 -8.91
N LEU A 40 23.36 -11.06 -8.67
CA LEU A 40 23.06 -10.08 -9.72
C LEU A 40 24.29 -9.70 -10.55
N LYS A 41 25.47 -9.59 -9.92
CA LYS A 41 26.72 -9.22 -10.61
C LYS A 41 27.13 -10.23 -11.67
N ASN A 42 26.72 -11.49 -11.51
CA ASN A 42 27.02 -12.57 -12.44
C ASN A 42 26.17 -12.53 -13.73
N ASN A 43 25.32 -11.51 -13.90
CA ASN A 43 24.47 -11.33 -15.06
C ASN A 43 24.97 -10.14 -15.92
N ASP A 44 25.19 -10.38 -17.22
CA ASP A 44 25.84 -9.44 -18.14
C ASP A 44 25.17 -8.06 -18.20
N TYR A 45 23.87 -7.99 -17.90
CA TYR A 45 23.10 -6.74 -17.88
C TYR A 45 23.58 -5.73 -16.82
N TYR A 46 24.26 -6.19 -15.76
CA TYR A 46 24.64 -5.34 -14.62
C TYR A 46 26.11 -4.94 -14.56
N ALA A 47 26.92 -5.33 -15.55
CA ALA A 47 28.37 -5.09 -15.52
C ALA A 47 28.74 -3.60 -15.39
N THR A 48 27.91 -2.67 -15.90
CA THR A 48 28.11 -1.22 -15.77
C THR A 48 27.72 -0.65 -14.39
N TYR A 49 27.07 -1.43 -13.53
CA TYR A 49 26.56 -1.00 -12.22
C TYR A 49 27.28 -1.67 -11.03
N ASN A 50 28.40 -2.36 -11.26
CA ASN A 50 29.12 -3.11 -10.23
C ASN A 50 29.42 -2.28 -8.97
N GLU A 51 29.89 -1.05 -9.14
CA GLU A 51 30.20 -0.16 -8.01
C GLU A 51 28.93 0.22 -7.22
N HIS A 52 27.80 0.41 -7.89
CA HIS A 52 26.52 0.68 -7.23
C HIS A 52 26.03 -0.55 -6.45
N LEU A 53 26.13 -1.74 -7.03
CA LEU A 53 25.77 -2.99 -6.38
C LEU A 53 26.65 -3.26 -5.15
N GLU A 54 27.94 -2.96 -5.20
CA GLU A 54 28.83 -3.08 -4.03
C GLU A 54 28.42 -2.16 -2.88
N ILE A 55 28.07 -0.90 -3.17
CA ILE A 55 27.57 0.03 -2.15
C ILE A 55 26.26 -0.49 -1.56
N LEU A 56 25.33 -0.95 -2.40
CA LEU A 56 24.04 -1.49 -1.93
C LEU A 56 24.21 -2.74 -1.06
N ASP A 57 25.18 -3.60 -1.38
CA ASP A 57 25.50 -4.80 -0.59
C ASP A 57 26.08 -4.44 0.78
N GLU A 58 26.98 -3.47 0.83
CA GLU A 58 27.50 -2.98 2.11
C GLU A 58 26.40 -2.33 2.96
N VAL A 59 25.51 -1.53 2.34
CA VAL A 59 24.35 -0.93 3.02
C VAL A 59 23.44 -2.02 3.59
N TYR A 60 23.09 -3.02 2.79
CA TYR A 60 22.18 -4.09 3.21
C TYR A 60 22.77 -4.93 4.36
N LYS A 61 24.05 -5.28 4.28
CA LYS A 61 24.76 -6.02 5.35
C LYS A 61 24.82 -5.22 6.64
N ASN A 62 25.18 -3.93 6.56
CA ASN A 62 25.22 -3.06 7.72
C ASN A 62 23.84 -2.87 8.35
N TYR A 63 22.79 -2.75 7.53
CA TYR A 63 21.41 -2.68 8.00
C TYR A 63 21.01 -3.91 8.81
N LEU A 64 21.21 -5.12 8.26
CA LEU A 64 20.87 -6.36 8.95
C LEU A 64 21.69 -6.57 10.23
N ALA A 65 22.98 -6.22 10.21
CA ALA A 65 23.83 -6.29 11.40
C ALA A 65 23.36 -5.33 12.51
N LEU A 66 22.84 -4.16 12.15
CA LEU A 66 22.24 -3.22 13.11
C LEU A 66 20.93 -3.76 13.68
N LEU A 67 20.07 -4.39 12.87
CA LEU A 67 18.86 -5.04 13.37
C LEU A 67 19.20 -6.12 14.40
N GLU A 68 20.10 -7.04 14.04
CA GLU A 68 20.53 -8.13 14.93
C GLU A 68 21.12 -7.61 16.24
N LYS A 69 22.04 -6.63 16.16
CA LYS A 69 22.66 -6.01 17.33
C LYS A 69 21.64 -5.41 18.31
N ASN A 70 20.53 -4.90 17.79
CA ASN A 70 19.45 -4.30 18.60
C ASN A 70 18.30 -5.28 18.87
N SER A 71 18.43 -6.56 18.50
CA SER A 71 17.38 -7.58 18.65
C SER A 71 16.06 -7.20 17.95
N PHE A 72 16.17 -6.53 16.81
CA PHE A 72 15.04 -6.18 15.95
C PHE A 72 14.97 -7.12 14.74
N TYR A 73 13.76 -7.25 14.20
CA TYR A 73 13.47 -7.99 12.98
C TYR A 73 12.42 -7.24 12.17
N ASP A 74 12.40 -7.51 10.87
CA ASP A 74 11.56 -6.85 9.87
C ASP A 74 11.37 -7.77 8.66
N ASP A 75 10.65 -7.29 7.64
CA ASP A 75 10.42 -8.05 6.40
C ASP A 75 11.71 -8.45 5.67
N LEU A 76 12.79 -7.69 5.81
CA LEU A 76 14.06 -7.97 5.15
C LEU A 76 14.84 -9.09 5.82
N SER A 77 14.85 -9.11 7.16
CA SER A 77 15.54 -10.13 7.96
C SER A 77 14.73 -11.41 8.13
N LEU A 78 13.40 -11.34 7.94
CA LEU A 78 12.50 -12.48 8.10
C LEU A 78 12.92 -13.70 7.26
N PRO A 79 13.11 -13.64 5.92
CA PRO A 79 13.48 -14.82 5.14
C PRO A 79 14.79 -15.50 5.54
N LYS A 80 15.70 -14.78 6.22
CA LYS A 80 17.00 -15.30 6.68
C LYS A 80 16.90 -16.00 8.03
N ASN A 81 16.10 -15.45 8.94
CA ASN A 81 16.06 -15.86 10.34
C ASN A 81 14.79 -16.63 10.71
N TYR A 82 13.86 -16.81 9.77
CA TYR A 82 12.61 -17.51 10.01
C TYR A 82 12.86 -18.99 10.34
N THR A 83 12.22 -19.44 11.41
CA THR A 83 12.15 -20.85 11.79
C THR A 83 10.69 -21.26 11.84
N LEU A 84 10.36 -22.39 11.22
CA LEU A 84 8.99 -22.89 11.18
C LEU A 84 8.49 -23.24 12.59
N ASN A 85 7.36 -22.67 12.99
CA ASN A 85 6.71 -22.99 14.26
C ASN A 85 5.92 -24.29 14.13
N LYS A 86 6.56 -25.42 14.46
CA LYS A 86 5.97 -26.75 14.37
C LYS A 86 4.81 -26.95 15.35
N ASP A 87 4.93 -26.41 16.56
CA ASP A 87 3.89 -26.54 17.58
C ASP A 87 2.57 -25.90 17.10
N PHE A 88 2.65 -24.74 16.45
CA PHE A 88 1.48 -24.10 15.84
C PHE A 88 0.88 -24.95 14.71
N LEU A 89 1.71 -25.56 13.87
CA LEU A 89 1.21 -26.42 12.79
C LEU A 89 0.55 -27.70 13.29
N ASP A 90 0.96 -28.18 14.47
CA ASP A 90 0.40 -29.40 15.07
C ASP A 90 -1.03 -29.24 15.57
N GLU A 91 -1.51 -28.01 15.74
CA GLU A 91 -2.91 -27.71 16.04
C GLU A 91 -3.86 -28.00 14.86
N TYR A 92 -3.33 -28.16 13.65
CA TYR A 92 -4.11 -28.37 12.43
C TYR A 92 -3.91 -29.78 11.87
N GLU A 93 -4.98 -30.37 11.33
CA GLU A 93 -4.93 -31.67 10.66
C GLU A 93 -4.27 -31.56 9.27
N ALA A 94 -4.62 -30.51 8.53
CA ALA A 94 -4.12 -30.22 7.20
C ALA A 94 -4.11 -28.70 6.95
N ILE A 95 -3.24 -28.28 6.03
CA ILE A 95 -3.17 -26.90 5.53
C ILE A 95 -3.76 -26.87 4.13
N VAL A 96 -4.80 -26.07 3.92
CA VAL A 96 -5.37 -25.83 2.58
C VAL A 96 -5.01 -24.42 2.17
N TYR A 97 -4.25 -24.29 1.08
CA TYR A 97 -3.78 -23.02 0.57
C TYR A 97 -4.42 -22.72 -0.80
N ASP A 98 -5.24 -21.68 -0.86
CA ASP A 98 -5.80 -21.18 -2.12
C ASP A 98 -4.81 -20.20 -2.78
N LEU A 99 -4.08 -20.69 -3.78
CA LEU A 99 -3.04 -19.94 -4.46
C LEU A 99 -3.65 -18.96 -5.45
N GLN A 100 -3.67 -17.69 -5.03
CA GLN A 100 -4.05 -16.53 -5.83
C GLN A 100 -2.83 -15.63 -6.05
N GLY A 101 -2.38 -15.51 -7.30
CA GLY A 101 -1.20 -14.69 -7.66
C GLY A 101 0.09 -15.49 -7.72
N PHE A 102 1.18 -14.88 -7.24
CA PHE A 102 2.54 -15.41 -7.35
C PHE A 102 3.15 -15.53 -5.95
N LEU A 103 3.72 -16.70 -5.66
CA LEU A 103 4.60 -16.98 -4.52
C LEU A 103 6.01 -16.47 -4.81
N SER A 104 6.63 -15.88 -3.80
CA SER A 104 8.07 -15.68 -3.71
C SER A 104 8.81 -17.01 -3.50
N LYS A 105 10.13 -17.02 -3.77
CA LYS A 105 10.94 -18.23 -3.47
C LYS A 105 10.94 -18.59 -1.98
N PHE A 106 10.80 -17.61 -1.08
CA PHE A 106 10.64 -17.85 0.35
C PHE A 106 9.36 -18.65 0.65
N GLU A 107 8.21 -18.20 0.14
CA GLU A 107 6.92 -18.87 0.34
C GLU A 107 6.88 -20.26 -0.32
N GLU A 108 7.49 -20.43 -1.50
CA GLU A 108 7.60 -21.73 -2.16
C GLU A 108 8.36 -22.74 -1.29
N ASN A 109 9.49 -22.32 -0.71
CA ASN A 109 10.26 -23.16 0.20
C ASN A 109 9.48 -23.46 1.48
N LEU A 110 8.74 -22.48 2.01
CA LEU A 110 7.95 -22.64 3.22
C LEU A 110 6.85 -23.69 3.04
N LEU A 111 6.08 -23.62 1.94
CA LEU A 111 5.06 -24.61 1.62
C LEU A 111 5.66 -26.01 1.43
N SER A 112 6.85 -26.08 0.81
CA SER A 112 7.58 -27.34 0.62
C SER A 112 8.09 -27.93 1.93
N GLU A 113 8.53 -27.10 2.88
CA GLU A 113 8.96 -27.55 4.21
C GLU A 113 7.75 -28.04 5.03
N ILE A 114 6.64 -27.30 5.02
CA ILE A 114 5.41 -27.68 5.71
C ILE A 114 4.89 -29.01 5.17
N SER A 115 4.94 -29.24 3.84
CA SER A 115 4.42 -30.47 3.24
C SER A 115 5.15 -31.75 3.66
N GLN A 116 6.38 -31.65 4.18
CA GLN A 116 7.12 -32.79 4.75
C GLN A 116 6.62 -33.21 6.13
N ILE A 117 5.90 -32.34 6.84
CA ILE A 117 5.52 -32.52 8.24
C ILE A 117 3.99 -32.61 8.40
N LYS A 118 3.24 -31.87 7.57
CA LYS A 118 1.79 -31.80 7.60
C LYS A 118 1.23 -32.01 6.20
N GLU A 119 -0.02 -32.49 6.12
CA GLU A 119 -0.74 -32.55 4.86
C GLU A 119 -0.99 -31.13 4.32
N VAL A 120 -0.50 -30.83 3.13
CA VAL A 120 -0.70 -29.53 2.45
C VAL A 120 -1.44 -29.75 1.14
N VAL A 121 -2.59 -29.11 0.99
CA VAL A 121 -3.39 -29.12 -0.24
C VAL A 121 -3.35 -27.73 -0.88
N LEU A 122 -2.84 -27.67 -2.11
CA LEU A 122 -2.78 -26.46 -2.91
C LEU A 122 -3.97 -26.41 -3.86
N SER A 123 -4.80 -25.37 -3.74
CA SER A 123 -5.96 -25.12 -4.59
C SER A 123 -5.67 -23.95 -5.52
N PHE A 124 -5.87 -24.11 -6.83
CA PHE A 124 -5.64 -23.03 -7.80
C PHE A 124 -6.42 -23.22 -9.10
N LYS A 125 -6.39 -22.19 -9.96
CA LYS A 125 -6.94 -22.23 -11.31
C LYS A 125 -5.87 -21.87 -12.33
N THR A 126 -5.79 -22.64 -13.40
CA THR A 126 -4.89 -22.37 -14.52
C THR A 126 -5.56 -21.54 -15.60
N SER A 127 -4.78 -20.69 -16.24
CA SER A 127 -5.15 -19.88 -17.38
C SER A 127 -3.96 -19.70 -18.31
N LYS A 128 -4.18 -19.10 -19.47
CA LYS A 128 -3.09 -18.73 -20.39
C LYS A 128 -2.07 -17.72 -19.79
N PHE A 129 -2.41 -17.06 -18.66
CA PHE A 129 -1.59 -16.01 -18.06
C PHE A 129 -0.70 -16.50 -16.93
N ASN A 130 -1.06 -17.60 -16.24
CA ASN A 130 -0.32 -18.10 -15.07
C ASN A 130 0.22 -19.51 -15.24
N LEU A 131 -0.17 -20.26 -16.28
CA LEU A 131 0.26 -21.65 -16.45
C LEU A 131 1.79 -21.78 -16.52
N GLU A 132 2.46 -20.91 -17.27
CA GLU A 132 3.93 -20.95 -17.39
C GLU A 132 4.61 -20.74 -16.02
N TYR A 133 4.09 -19.80 -15.23
CA TYR A 133 4.57 -19.57 -13.87
C TYR A 133 4.34 -20.80 -12.97
N LEU A 134 3.13 -21.36 -12.97
CA LEU A 134 2.80 -22.52 -12.14
C LEU A 134 3.69 -23.71 -12.46
N LEU A 135 4.02 -23.94 -13.74
CA LEU A 135 4.93 -25.00 -14.17
C LEU A 135 6.39 -24.78 -13.77
N LYS A 136 6.78 -23.55 -13.37
CA LYS A 136 8.12 -23.25 -12.84
C LYS A 136 8.27 -23.58 -11.36
N LEU A 137 7.17 -23.74 -10.61
CA LEU A 137 7.21 -24.11 -9.20
C LEU A 137 7.71 -25.55 -9.03
N ASP A 138 8.67 -25.76 -8.14
CA ASP A 138 9.38 -27.03 -8.03
C ASP A 138 8.44 -28.21 -7.70
N PHE A 139 7.39 -27.96 -6.92
CA PHE A 139 6.37 -28.94 -6.53
C PHE A 139 5.23 -29.11 -7.54
N LEU A 140 5.17 -28.30 -8.62
CA LEU A 140 4.15 -28.42 -9.67
C LEU A 140 4.70 -28.86 -11.02
N LYS A 141 6.00 -28.69 -11.27
CA LYS A 141 6.63 -28.95 -12.59
C LYS A 141 6.47 -30.37 -13.13
N THR A 142 6.15 -31.35 -12.27
CA THR A 142 5.95 -32.76 -12.62
C THR A 142 4.52 -33.06 -13.07
N PHE A 143 3.57 -32.17 -12.81
CA PHE A 143 2.16 -32.36 -13.17
C PHE A 143 1.87 -31.80 -14.57
N ASP A 144 1.07 -32.54 -15.34
CA ASP A 144 0.57 -32.09 -16.65
C ASP A 144 -0.64 -31.17 -16.48
N LEU A 145 -0.35 -29.90 -16.15
CA LEU A 145 -1.38 -28.89 -15.89
C LEU A 145 -1.99 -28.37 -17.20
N LYS A 146 -3.31 -28.47 -17.33
CA LYS A 146 -4.08 -28.01 -18.50
C LYS A 146 -4.61 -26.61 -18.28
N ILE A 147 -4.75 -25.82 -19.33
CA ILE A 147 -5.36 -24.47 -19.29
C ILE A 147 -6.84 -24.56 -18.89
N ASN A 148 -7.37 -23.55 -18.20
CA ASN A 148 -8.78 -23.42 -17.78
C ASN A 148 -9.24 -24.60 -16.90
N THR A 149 -8.38 -25.03 -16.01
CA THR A 149 -8.64 -26.17 -15.12
C THR A 149 -8.40 -25.76 -13.68
N HIS A 150 -9.32 -26.16 -12.82
CA HIS A 150 -9.20 -26.01 -11.38
C HIS A 150 -8.56 -27.27 -10.82
N TYR A 151 -7.52 -27.10 -10.02
CA TYR A 151 -6.78 -28.18 -9.40
C TYR A 151 -6.80 -28.06 -7.88
N GLU A 152 -6.91 -29.20 -7.21
CA GLU A 152 -6.49 -29.38 -5.82
C GLU A 152 -5.39 -30.45 -5.82
N ILE A 153 -4.18 -30.07 -5.41
CA ILE A 153 -3.00 -30.94 -5.43
C ILE A 153 -2.49 -31.10 -4.00
N ASN A 154 -2.32 -32.34 -3.57
CA ASN A 154 -1.69 -32.63 -2.30
C ASN A 154 -0.16 -32.59 -2.46
N LEU A 155 0.49 -31.59 -1.86
CA LEU A 155 1.93 -31.42 -1.96
C LEU A 155 2.71 -32.46 -1.13
N SER A 156 2.11 -32.99 -0.07
CA SER A 156 2.74 -33.99 0.80
C SER A 156 2.77 -35.37 0.15
N LYS A 157 1.68 -35.72 -0.56
CA LYS A 157 1.52 -37.00 -1.27
C LYS A 157 1.93 -36.93 -2.75
N GLN A 158 2.14 -35.72 -3.27
CA GLN A 158 2.46 -35.46 -4.68
C GLN A 158 1.41 -36.05 -5.63
N GLU A 159 0.12 -35.80 -5.35
CA GLU A 159 -0.99 -36.31 -6.15
C GLU A 159 -2.06 -35.25 -6.41
N ILE A 160 -2.78 -35.41 -7.52
CA ILE A 160 -3.94 -34.59 -7.85
C ILE A 160 -5.16 -35.16 -7.12
N LEU A 161 -5.75 -34.37 -6.22
CA LEU A 161 -7.00 -34.72 -5.54
C LEU A 161 -8.21 -34.36 -6.40
N LYS A 162 -8.11 -33.25 -7.15
CA LYS A 162 -9.21 -32.72 -7.97
C LYS A 162 -8.70 -32.09 -9.26
N GLU A 163 -9.39 -32.38 -10.36
CA GLU A 163 -9.15 -31.78 -11.68
C GLU A 163 -10.52 -31.45 -12.33
N GLU A 164 -10.86 -30.17 -12.41
CA GLU A 164 -12.13 -29.69 -12.96
C GLU A 164 -11.91 -28.67 -14.09
N ILE A 165 -12.17 -29.09 -15.32
CA ILE A 165 -12.13 -28.18 -16.47
C ILE A 165 -13.32 -27.23 -16.38
N PHE A 166 -13.05 -25.93 -16.44
CA PHE A 166 -14.07 -24.91 -16.53
C PHE A 166 -14.07 -24.25 -17.90
N LYS A 167 -15.27 -23.91 -18.38
CA LYS A 167 -15.40 -23.14 -19.62
C LYS A 167 -15.25 -21.66 -19.29
N THR A 168 -14.51 -20.95 -20.12
CA THR A 168 -14.53 -19.49 -20.12
C THR A 168 -15.95 -19.01 -20.39
N LYS A 169 -16.49 -18.16 -19.51
CA LYS A 169 -17.79 -17.53 -19.73
C LYS A 169 -17.69 -16.63 -20.97
N ASN A 170 -18.65 -16.73 -21.88
CA ASN A 170 -18.82 -15.76 -22.97
C ASN A 170 -19.37 -14.46 -22.40
N SER A 171 -18.49 -13.62 -21.87
CA SER A 171 -18.83 -12.31 -21.34
C SER A 171 -19.18 -11.35 -22.47
N LYS A 172 -20.30 -10.62 -22.31
CA LYS A 172 -20.63 -9.50 -23.21
C LYS A 172 -19.79 -8.30 -22.81
N ILE A 173 -18.75 -8.01 -23.58
CA ILE A 173 -17.84 -6.89 -23.31
C ILE A 173 -18.38 -5.64 -24.01
N LYS A 174 -18.56 -4.55 -23.25
CA LYS A 174 -18.83 -3.21 -23.77
C LYS A 174 -17.59 -2.35 -23.54
N LEU A 175 -17.12 -1.69 -24.59
CA LEU A 175 -15.96 -0.79 -24.53
C LEU A 175 -16.41 0.63 -24.83
N LYS A 176 -15.87 1.60 -24.09
CA LYS A 176 -16.12 3.03 -24.30
C LYS A 176 -14.87 3.83 -23.91
N SER A 177 -14.51 4.81 -24.73
CA SER A 177 -13.41 5.74 -24.49
C SER A 177 -13.93 7.08 -23.99
N PHE A 178 -13.09 7.79 -23.24
CA PHE A 178 -13.39 9.09 -22.66
C PHE A 178 -12.14 9.97 -22.76
N GLU A 179 -12.34 11.26 -23.06
CA GLU A 179 -11.25 12.24 -23.11
C GLU A 179 -10.79 12.68 -21.71
N LEU A 180 -11.66 12.52 -20.70
CA LEU A 180 -11.38 12.93 -19.32
C LEU A 180 -11.70 11.78 -18.36
N ARG A 181 -10.82 11.59 -17.38
CA ARG A 181 -10.96 10.61 -16.31
C ARG A 181 -12.31 10.72 -15.59
N ALA A 182 -12.71 11.93 -15.21
CA ALA A 182 -13.97 12.19 -14.51
C ALA A 182 -15.23 11.80 -15.31
N LEU A 183 -15.19 11.79 -16.65
CA LEU A 183 -16.34 11.38 -17.47
C LEU A 183 -16.67 9.89 -17.33
N GLN A 184 -15.69 9.07 -16.91
CA GLN A 184 -15.93 7.66 -16.60
C GLN A 184 -16.88 7.50 -15.40
N CYS A 185 -16.97 8.47 -14.47
CA CYS A 185 -17.89 8.39 -13.33
C CYS A 185 -19.35 8.32 -13.78
N ALA A 186 -19.75 9.19 -14.73
CA ALA A 186 -21.10 9.15 -15.29
C ALA A 186 -21.39 7.83 -16.02
N PHE A 187 -20.39 7.26 -16.68
CA PHE A 187 -20.50 5.95 -17.32
C PHE A 187 -20.66 4.82 -16.30
N VAL A 188 -19.90 4.84 -15.21
CA VAL A 188 -20.05 3.87 -14.11
C VAL A 188 -21.50 3.89 -13.58
N MET A 189 -22.04 5.07 -13.29
CA MET A 189 -23.42 5.20 -12.78
C MET A 189 -24.47 4.70 -13.80
N ASP A 190 -24.29 4.99 -15.09
CA ASP A 190 -25.17 4.51 -16.17
C ASP A 190 -25.10 2.97 -16.31
N GLU A 191 -23.91 2.37 -16.27
CA GLU A 191 -23.75 0.91 -16.37
C GLU A 191 -24.29 0.18 -15.14
N ILE A 192 -24.12 0.72 -13.93
CA ILE A 192 -24.77 0.18 -12.73
C ILE A 192 -26.29 0.17 -12.92
N SER A 193 -26.87 1.30 -13.33
CA SER A 193 -28.30 1.42 -13.59
C SER A 193 -28.77 0.45 -14.68
N HIS A 194 -27.98 0.26 -15.73
CA HIS A 194 -28.24 -0.70 -16.80
C HIS A 194 -28.21 -2.15 -16.30
N PHE A 195 -27.22 -2.53 -15.50
CA PHE A 195 -27.14 -3.86 -14.89
C PHE A 195 -28.34 -4.15 -13.98
N VAL A 196 -28.70 -3.19 -13.12
CA VAL A 196 -29.87 -3.32 -12.24
C VAL A 196 -31.17 -3.44 -13.06
N ARG A 197 -31.35 -2.62 -14.10
CA ARG A 197 -32.52 -2.72 -15.01
C ARG A 197 -32.59 -4.05 -15.75
N LYS A 198 -31.45 -4.72 -15.96
CA LYS A 198 -31.40 -6.08 -16.51
C LYS A 198 -31.65 -7.19 -15.49
N GLY A 199 -31.87 -6.84 -14.23
CA GLY A 199 -32.18 -7.79 -13.15
C GLY A 199 -30.96 -8.32 -12.40
N LEU A 200 -29.77 -7.73 -12.59
CA LEU A 200 -28.64 -8.04 -11.72
C LEU A 200 -28.91 -7.47 -10.33
N LYS A 201 -28.60 -8.25 -9.31
CA LYS A 201 -28.63 -7.77 -7.93
C LYS A 201 -27.48 -6.77 -7.73
N PRO A 202 -27.72 -5.60 -7.09
CA PRO A 202 -26.67 -4.62 -6.83
C PRO A 202 -25.43 -5.20 -6.14
N GLU A 203 -25.60 -6.11 -5.19
CA GLU A 203 -24.52 -6.81 -4.48
C GLU A 203 -23.63 -7.71 -5.36
N ASN A 204 -24.08 -8.02 -6.58
CA ASN A 204 -23.32 -8.81 -7.57
C ASN A 204 -22.67 -7.92 -8.65
N ILE A 205 -22.70 -6.60 -8.47
CA ILE A 205 -22.05 -5.63 -9.36
C ILE A 205 -20.80 -5.08 -8.66
N VAL A 206 -19.70 -5.00 -9.40
CA VAL A 206 -18.45 -4.40 -8.92
C VAL A 206 -17.94 -3.33 -9.89
N VAL A 207 -17.38 -2.27 -9.33
CA VAL A 207 -16.52 -1.31 -10.02
C VAL A 207 -15.08 -1.56 -9.60
N ILE A 208 -14.22 -1.87 -10.57
CA ILE A 208 -12.80 -2.12 -10.35
C ILE A 208 -12.03 -0.86 -10.71
N THR A 209 -11.24 -0.36 -9.77
CA THR A 209 -10.38 0.82 -9.92
C THR A 209 -8.91 0.42 -9.90
N PRO A 210 -8.23 0.27 -11.06
CA PRO A 210 -6.80 -0.06 -11.12
C PRO A 210 -5.91 0.93 -10.33
N ASP A 211 -6.31 2.20 -10.31
CA ASP A 211 -5.77 3.23 -9.42
C ASP A 211 -6.86 3.68 -8.45
N GLU A 212 -6.63 3.46 -7.16
CA GLU A 212 -7.58 3.76 -6.08
C GLU A 212 -7.89 5.26 -5.94
N SER A 213 -7.04 6.15 -6.47
CA SER A 213 -7.35 7.58 -6.48
C SER A 213 -8.63 7.89 -7.29
N PHE A 214 -9.06 6.99 -8.18
CA PHE A 214 -10.34 7.13 -8.88
C PHE A 214 -11.55 7.13 -7.93
N CYS A 215 -11.43 6.49 -6.77
CA CYS A 215 -12.49 6.44 -5.77
C CYS A 215 -12.90 7.84 -5.27
N GLU A 216 -11.96 8.80 -5.23
CA GLU A 216 -12.26 10.20 -4.87
C GLU A 216 -13.24 10.83 -5.86
N PHE A 217 -13.06 10.60 -7.16
CA PHE A 217 -14.00 11.07 -8.17
C PHE A 217 -15.35 10.37 -8.04
N LEU A 218 -15.38 9.05 -7.85
CA LEU A 218 -16.63 8.31 -7.70
C LEU A 218 -17.45 8.80 -6.52
N ARG A 219 -16.82 9.08 -5.37
CA ARG A 219 -17.49 9.63 -4.18
C ARG A 219 -18.21 10.94 -4.48
N LEU A 220 -17.59 11.84 -5.26
CA LEU A 220 -18.22 13.11 -5.65
C LEU A 220 -19.47 12.93 -6.53
N PHE A 221 -19.53 11.84 -7.29
CA PHE A 221 -20.65 11.53 -8.18
C PHE A 221 -21.72 10.64 -7.53
N ASP A 222 -21.41 9.95 -6.44
CA ASP A 222 -22.31 9.04 -5.73
C ASP A 222 -23.29 9.76 -4.80
N LYS A 223 -24.12 10.63 -5.38
CA LYS A 223 -25.07 11.47 -4.63
C LYS A 223 -26.13 10.69 -3.85
N ASP A 224 -26.45 9.49 -4.34
CA ASP A 224 -27.48 8.62 -3.77
C ASP A 224 -26.89 7.53 -2.86
N ASN A 225 -25.57 7.57 -2.58
CA ASN A 225 -24.85 6.65 -1.71
C ASN A 225 -25.08 5.16 -2.10
N MET A 226 -24.91 4.89 -3.40
CA MET A 226 -25.15 3.58 -4.03
C MET A 226 -23.90 2.69 -3.98
N LEU A 227 -22.72 3.29 -3.82
CA LEU A 227 -21.44 2.63 -3.85
C LEU A 227 -20.93 2.31 -2.44
N ASN A 228 -20.18 1.22 -2.33
CA ASN A 228 -19.49 0.79 -1.12
C ASN A 228 -18.00 0.64 -1.43
N PHE A 229 -17.17 1.52 -0.86
CA PHE A 229 -15.75 1.61 -1.16
C PHE A 229 -14.92 0.71 -0.23
N ALA A 230 -14.19 -0.25 -0.82
CA ALA A 230 -13.35 -1.18 -0.06
C ALA A 230 -12.14 -0.49 0.60
N SER A 231 -11.58 0.57 0.00
CA SER A 231 -10.35 1.24 0.45
C SER A 231 -10.55 2.26 1.58
N GLY A 232 -11.78 2.42 2.07
CA GLY A 232 -12.12 3.40 3.11
C GLY A 232 -11.90 4.86 2.66
N ILE A 233 -11.85 5.76 3.64
CA ILE A 233 -11.61 7.20 3.44
C ILE A 233 -10.23 7.55 3.98
N SER A 234 -9.37 8.15 3.17
CA SER A 234 -8.03 8.53 3.61
C SER A 234 -8.09 9.44 4.83
N ILE A 235 -7.21 9.23 5.80
CA ILE A 235 -7.07 10.13 6.95
C ILE A 235 -6.79 11.58 6.53
N LYS A 236 -6.23 11.77 5.33
CA LYS A 236 -5.95 13.10 4.77
C LYS A 236 -7.22 13.92 4.60
N GLU A 237 -8.37 13.29 4.41
CA GLU A 237 -9.67 13.95 4.31
C GLU A 237 -10.23 14.38 5.68
N SER A 238 -9.64 13.92 6.80
CA SER A 238 -10.07 14.29 8.15
C SER A 238 -9.74 15.75 8.50
N LEU A 239 -10.60 16.38 9.32
CA LEU A 239 -10.38 17.75 9.77
C LEU A 239 -9.12 17.85 10.65
N PHE A 240 -8.85 16.83 11.47
CA PHE A 240 -7.60 16.64 12.19
C PHE A 240 -6.37 16.79 11.29
N TYR A 241 -6.30 15.99 10.21
CA TYR A 241 -5.14 15.99 9.32
C TYR A 241 -4.98 17.34 8.64
N GLN A 242 -6.07 17.90 8.11
CA GLN A 242 -6.07 19.19 7.42
C GLN A 242 -5.63 20.35 8.34
N LYS A 243 -6.13 20.41 9.58
CA LYS A 243 -5.71 21.42 10.56
C LYS A 243 -4.23 21.31 10.89
N PHE A 244 -3.77 20.10 11.18
CA PHE A 244 -2.38 19.87 11.56
C PHE A 244 -1.42 20.13 10.40
N GLN A 245 -1.81 19.74 9.19
CA GLN A 245 -1.04 19.97 7.97
C GLN A 245 -0.94 21.47 7.67
N ALA A 246 -2.03 22.22 7.79
CA ALA A 246 -2.03 23.67 7.58
C ALA A 246 -1.02 24.38 8.51
N LEU A 247 -0.96 24.00 9.80
CA LEU A 247 0.03 24.52 10.74
C LEU A 247 1.46 24.14 10.33
N TYR A 248 1.69 22.87 10.02
CA TYR A 248 3.01 22.36 9.67
C TYR A 248 3.57 22.99 8.38
N GLU A 249 2.78 23.06 7.31
CA GLU A 249 3.21 23.61 6.03
C GLU A 249 3.48 25.12 6.14
N SER A 250 2.58 25.84 6.83
CA SER A 250 2.75 27.27 7.06
C SER A 250 4.00 27.57 7.90
N ALA A 251 4.28 26.76 8.91
CA ALA A 251 5.46 26.92 9.77
C ALA A 251 6.77 26.48 9.11
N SER A 252 6.71 25.53 8.17
CA SER A 252 7.83 25.04 7.38
C SER A 252 8.24 25.99 6.26
N SER A 253 7.32 26.83 5.78
CA SER A 253 7.58 27.77 4.70
C SER A 253 8.40 28.97 5.17
N ALA A 254 9.63 29.10 4.65
CA ALA A 254 10.53 30.20 5.00
C ALA A 254 10.05 31.57 4.50
N SER A 255 9.21 31.61 3.47
CA SER A 255 8.67 32.85 2.88
C SER A 255 7.28 33.21 3.40
N PHE A 256 6.67 32.35 4.23
CA PHE A 256 5.32 32.59 4.72
C PHE A 256 5.31 33.69 5.79
N VAL A 257 4.37 34.63 5.65
CA VAL A 257 4.11 35.69 6.62
C VAL A 257 2.67 35.56 7.09
N TYR A 258 2.51 35.30 8.39
CA TYR A 258 1.19 35.21 9.00
C TYR A 258 0.55 36.60 9.11
N LYS A 259 -0.67 36.74 8.59
CA LYS A 259 -1.47 37.97 8.63
C LYS A 259 -2.39 37.92 9.83
N ASN A 260 -1.90 38.37 10.99
CA ASN A 260 -2.66 38.34 12.24
C ASN A 260 -3.70 39.48 12.32
N GLN A 261 -4.73 39.41 11.49
CA GLN A 261 -5.84 40.36 11.45
C GLN A 261 -7.13 39.60 11.75
N GLU A 262 -7.93 40.07 12.70
CA GLU A 262 -9.20 39.43 13.07
C GLU A 262 -10.20 39.46 11.90
N ASP A 263 -10.21 40.55 11.12
CA ASP A 263 -11.11 40.76 9.98
C ASP A 263 -10.47 40.31 8.64
N TYR A 264 -9.65 39.25 8.66
CA TYR A 264 -8.88 38.77 7.51
C TYR A 264 -9.71 38.61 6.22
N PHE A 265 -10.95 38.13 6.34
CA PHE A 265 -11.85 37.90 5.21
C PHE A 265 -12.60 39.16 4.72
N GLU A 266 -12.52 40.28 5.45
CA GLU A 266 -13.20 41.53 5.09
C GLU A 266 -12.31 42.47 4.26
N ASP A 267 -11.02 42.15 4.11
CA ASP A 267 -10.09 42.93 3.29
C ASP A 267 -10.40 42.79 1.80
N THR A 268 -11.10 43.79 1.27
CA THR A 268 -11.46 43.91 -0.16
C THR A 268 -10.26 43.98 -1.12
N GLN A 269 -9.04 44.23 -0.63
CA GLN A 269 -7.81 44.24 -1.43
C GLN A 269 -7.02 42.92 -1.30
N MET A 270 -7.54 41.94 -0.57
CA MET A 270 -6.87 40.67 -0.34
C MET A 270 -6.68 39.89 -1.66
N ILE A 271 -5.43 39.52 -1.92
CA ILE A 271 -5.08 38.48 -2.90
C ILE A 271 -5.17 37.12 -2.18
N PHE A 272 -5.77 36.13 -2.84
CA PHE A 272 -5.90 34.77 -2.30
C PHE A 272 -4.54 34.23 -1.82
N ASP A 273 -4.48 33.91 -0.53
CA ASP A 273 -3.32 33.35 0.16
C ASP A 273 -3.77 32.08 0.86
N TYR A 274 -3.37 30.94 0.28
CA TYR A 274 -3.80 29.62 0.70
C TYR A 274 -3.54 29.35 2.20
N HIS A 275 -2.33 29.66 2.67
CA HIS A 275 -1.92 29.37 4.05
C HIS A 275 -2.67 30.24 5.06
N ASN A 276 -2.71 31.57 4.85
CA ASN A 276 -3.47 32.44 5.75
C ASN A 276 -4.97 32.13 5.71
N THR A 277 -5.53 31.81 4.53
CA THR A 277 -6.95 31.43 4.39
C THR A 277 -7.28 30.19 5.22
N LEU A 278 -6.45 29.14 5.17
CA LEU A 278 -6.65 27.93 5.96
C LEU A 278 -6.52 28.18 7.46
N LEU A 279 -5.46 28.88 7.89
CA LEU A 279 -5.24 29.19 9.31
C LEU A 279 -6.41 29.98 9.92
N HIS A 280 -6.92 30.98 9.20
CA HIS A 280 -8.06 31.80 9.65
C HIS A 280 -9.39 31.05 9.60
N SER A 281 -9.69 30.36 8.49
CA SER A 281 -10.94 29.60 8.34
C SER A 281 -11.08 28.48 9.37
N LEU A 282 -9.97 27.85 9.73
CA LEU A 282 -9.91 26.78 10.73
C LEU A 282 -9.65 27.29 12.16
N LYS A 283 -9.49 28.61 12.34
CA LYS A 283 -9.24 29.29 13.63
C LYS A 283 -8.05 28.70 14.39
N LEU A 284 -6.92 28.56 13.72
CA LEU A 284 -5.72 27.91 14.26
C LEU A 284 -4.79 28.93 14.92
N ASP A 285 -4.32 28.63 16.14
CA ASP A 285 -3.31 29.46 16.82
C ASP A 285 -1.91 29.21 16.25
N PHE A 286 -1.67 29.81 15.09
CA PHE A 286 -0.38 29.69 14.40
C PHE A 286 0.77 30.34 15.18
N ILE A 287 0.50 31.45 15.90
CA ILE A 287 1.55 32.18 16.62
C ILE A 287 2.07 31.34 17.78
N GLU A 288 1.17 30.74 18.57
CA GLU A 288 1.56 29.82 19.63
C GLU A 288 2.28 28.59 19.08
N PHE A 289 1.70 27.94 18.05
CA PHE A 289 2.32 26.77 17.42
C PHE A 289 3.74 27.07 16.90
N LYS A 290 3.94 28.20 16.22
CA LYS A 290 5.23 28.53 15.59
C LYS A 290 6.34 28.76 16.61
N LYS A 291 6.03 29.20 17.84
CA LYS A 291 7.03 29.39 18.91
C LYS A 291 7.76 28.10 19.27
N TYR A 292 7.07 26.96 19.23
CA TYR A 292 7.60 25.65 19.61
C TYR A 292 8.06 24.81 18.41
N PHE A 293 7.86 25.29 17.19
CA PHE A 293 8.03 24.51 15.97
C PHE A 293 9.45 23.97 15.76
N ASP A 294 10.44 24.81 16.04
CA ASP A 294 11.86 24.47 15.87
C ASP A 294 12.51 24.01 17.19
N GLU A 295 11.73 23.95 18.28
CA GLU A 295 12.18 23.52 19.62
C GLU A 295 12.15 22.00 19.79
N LYS A 296 12.96 21.49 20.72
CA LYS A 296 12.91 20.06 21.10
C LYS A 296 11.55 19.72 21.70
N CYS A 297 10.97 18.63 21.20
CA CYS A 297 9.64 18.19 21.57
C CYS A 297 9.72 16.92 22.42
N ASP A 298 9.15 16.95 23.62
CA ASP A 298 8.92 15.75 24.40
C ASP A 298 7.58 15.09 24.03
N PHE A 299 7.41 13.84 24.49
CA PHE A 299 6.22 13.05 24.20
C PHE A 299 4.95 13.64 24.81
N GLU A 300 5.03 14.21 26.02
CA GLU A 300 3.86 14.71 26.75
C GLU A 300 3.28 15.95 26.06
N TYR A 301 4.14 16.86 25.61
CA TYR A 301 3.73 18.00 24.80
C TYR A 301 3.11 17.56 23.47
N PHE A 302 3.75 16.62 22.76
CA PHE A 302 3.23 16.14 21.47
C PHE A 302 1.86 15.48 21.61
N GLU A 303 1.68 14.62 22.61
CA GLU A 303 0.39 13.97 22.91
C GLU A 303 -0.71 14.99 23.23
N LYS A 304 -0.40 16.00 24.06
CA LYS A 304 -1.35 17.08 24.37
C LYS A 304 -1.71 17.89 23.13
N LEU A 305 -0.73 18.21 22.28
CA LEU A 305 -0.96 18.93 21.04
C LEU A 305 -1.92 18.16 20.12
N LEU A 306 -1.70 16.86 19.91
CA LEU A 306 -2.60 16.04 19.08
C LEU A 306 -4.01 15.94 19.68
N ALA A 307 -4.13 15.84 21.01
CA ALA A 307 -5.42 15.75 21.68
C ALA A 307 -6.34 16.95 21.37
N LEU A 308 -5.78 18.16 21.23
CA LEU A 308 -6.52 19.36 20.84
C LEU A 308 -7.18 19.23 19.47
N PHE A 309 -6.53 18.55 18.53
CA PHE A 309 -7.06 18.37 17.16
C PHE A 309 -8.02 17.19 17.05
N LEU A 310 -8.01 16.27 18.02
CA LEU A 310 -8.79 15.03 18.02
C LEU A 310 -10.13 15.11 18.79
N GLU A 311 -10.39 16.19 19.53
CA GLU A 311 -11.51 16.28 20.48
C GLU A 311 -12.89 15.96 19.87
N ASN A 312 -13.11 16.32 18.60
CA ASN A 312 -14.40 16.16 17.92
C ASN A 312 -14.35 15.16 16.75
N GLU A 313 -13.31 14.33 16.70
CA GLU A 313 -13.10 13.37 15.61
C GLU A 313 -13.80 12.03 15.86
N LYS A 314 -13.93 11.22 14.79
CA LYS A 314 -14.46 9.85 14.89
C LYS A 314 -13.61 9.02 15.86
N GLN A 315 -14.24 8.17 16.67
CA GLN A 315 -13.55 7.31 17.64
C GLN A 315 -12.50 6.39 16.99
N GLU A 316 -12.78 5.89 15.78
CA GLU A 316 -11.84 5.09 14.99
C GLU A 316 -10.56 5.88 14.70
N LEU A 317 -10.67 7.14 14.27
CA LEU A 317 -9.53 8.01 14.00
C LEU A 317 -8.70 8.24 15.27
N VAL A 318 -9.36 8.55 16.39
CA VAL A 318 -8.69 8.73 17.69
C VAL A 318 -7.93 7.46 18.09
N TYR A 319 -8.52 6.28 17.88
CA TYR A 319 -7.87 5.01 18.17
C TYR A 319 -6.63 4.77 17.29
N LEU A 320 -6.74 4.99 15.97
CA LEU A 320 -5.63 4.85 15.05
C LEU A 320 -4.47 5.80 15.40
N ILE A 321 -4.75 7.07 15.68
CA ILE A 321 -3.71 8.03 16.07
C ILE A 321 -3.05 7.64 17.40
N ARG A 322 -3.82 7.14 18.38
CA ARG A 322 -3.25 6.63 19.64
C ARG A 322 -2.32 5.43 19.43
N LYS A 323 -2.62 4.57 18.45
CA LYS A 323 -1.74 3.45 18.10
C LYS A 323 -0.39 3.96 17.59
N GLU A 324 -0.40 4.96 16.70
CA GLU A 324 0.83 5.57 16.16
C GLU A 324 1.64 6.33 17.23
N LEU A 325 0.98 6.87 18.25
CA LEU A 325 1.68 7.50 19.39
C LEU A 325 2.59 6.53 20.16
N TYR A 326 2.34 5.20 20.14
CA TYR A 326 3.27 4.25 20.76
C TYR A 326 4.62 4.22 20.07
N PHE A 327 4.63 4.33 18.74
CA PHE A 327 5.87 4.44 17.99
C PHE A 327 6.61 5.72 18.36
N ILE A 328 5.92 6.86 18.39
CA ILE A 328 6.50 8.16 18.75
C ILE A 328 7.10 8.12 20.16
N LYS A 329 6.40 7.49 21.10
CA LYS A 329 6.87 7.29 22.47
C LYS A 329 8.16 6.49 22.52
N ASP A 330 8.26 5.41 21.73
CA ASP A 330 9.45 4.57 21.71
C ASP A 330 10.62 5.27 21.00
N LEU A 331 10.35 5.95 19.89
CA LEU A 331 11.32 6.74 19.14
C LEU A 331 12.01 7.79 20.02
N LEU A 332 11.24 8.53 20.82
CA LEU A 332 11.76 9.57 21.69
C LEU A 332 12.56 9.05 22.91
N LYS A 333 12.57 7.74 23.17
CA LYS A 333 13.49 7.15 24.17
C LYS A 333 14.95 7.18 23.71
N ASN A 334 15.15 7.05 22.39
CA ASN A 334 16.46 6.86 21.79
C ASN A 334 16.92 8.07 20.97
N GLN A 335 16.00 8.96 20.59
CA GLN A 335 16.26 10.11 19.72
C GLN A 335 15.68 11.39 20.31
N SER A 336 16.39 12.51 20.12
CA SER A 336 15.91 13.84 20.48
C SER A 336 15.56 14.61 19.21
N LEU A 337 14.27 14.88 19.00
CA LEU A 337 13.74 15.51 17.79
C LEU A 337 13.08 16.86 18.11
N THR A 338 13.12 17.77 17.15
CA THR A 338 12.32 19.01 17.18
C THR A 338 10.86 18.71 16.88
N LEU A 339 9.95 19.63 17.22
CA LEU A 339 8.52 19.49 16.90
C LEU A 339 8.31 19.32 15.39
N LYS A 340 8.99 20.11 14.57
CA LYS A 340 9.00 19.98 13.10
C LYS A 340 9.33 18.56 12.64
N GLU A 341 10.44 18.01 13.12
CA GLU A 341 10.92 16.68 12.75
C GLU A 341 9.93 15.59 13.18
N LEU A 342 9.39 15.72 14.39
CA LEU A 342 8.43 14.77 14.94
C LEU A 342 7.11 14.76 14.16
N ILE A 343 6.58 15.95 13.82
CA ILE A 343 5.39 16.09 12.99
C ILE A 343 5.62 15.50 11.61
N HIS A 344 6.80 15.74 11.02
CA HIS A 344 7.11 15.19 9.70
C HIS A 344 7.09 13.66 9.71
N LEU A 345 7.76 13.03 10.68
CA LEU A 345 7.74 11.57 10.83
C LEU A 345 6.34 11.04 11.09
N PHE A 346 5.59 11.71 11.96
CA PHE A 346 4.21 11.35 12.26
C PHE A 346 3.32 11.43 11.02
N PHE A 347 3.47 12.47 10.17
CA PHE A 347 2.75 12.54 8.90
C PHE A 347 3.10 11.41 7.95
N MET A 348 4.38 11.04 7.85
CA MET A 348 4.79 9.91 7.02
C MET A 348 4.05 8.64 7.44
N GLN A 349 3.94 8.38 8.75
CA GLN A 349 3.24 7.21 9.29
C GLN A 349 1.74 7.23 9.04
N ILE A 350 1.08 8.32 9.42
CA ILE A 350 -0.38 8.35 9.37
C ILE A 350 -0.90 8.51 7.94
N SER A 351 -0.11 9.05 7.00
CA SER A 351 -0.58 9.38 5.65
C SER A 351 -1.11 8.19 4.84
N GLN A 352 -0.76 6.97 5.22
CA GLN A 352 -1.20 5.72 4.62
C GLN A 352 -2.47 5.15 5.27
N LEU A 353 -2.95 5.74 6.36
CA LEU A 353 -4.13 5.27 7.08
C LEU A 353 -5.42 5.66 6.35
N SER A 354 -6.36 4.72 6.35
CA SER A 354 -7.74 4.92 5.92
C SER A 354 -8.70 4.61 7.07
N LEU A 355 -9.80 5.35 7.13
CA LEU A 355 -10.92 5.15 8.03
C LEU A 355 -12.02 4.34 7.35
N SER A 356 -12.74 3.55 8.13
CA SER A 356 -13.87 2.77 7.63
C SER A 356 -14.97 3.68 7.07
N ASP A 357 -15.40 3.40 5.84
CA ASP A 357 -16.54 4.05 5.22
C ASP A 357 -17.83 3.26 5.55
N VAL A 358 -18.42 3.55 6.71
CA VAL A 358 -19.62 2.84 7.18
C VAL A 358 -20.86 3.52 6.61
N GLY A 359 -21.69 2.73 5.92
CA GLY A 359 -22.99 3.18 5.41
C GLY A 359 -23.07 3.35 3.90
N GLY A 360 -22.08 2.86 3.13
CA GLY A 360 -22.13 2.79 1.68
C GLY A 360 -23.29 1.93 1.14
N GLY A 361 -23.53 2.03 -0.16
CA GLY A 361 -24.59 1.30 -0.85
C GLY A 361 -24.26 -0.17 -1.10
N LYS A 362 -24.93 -0.79 -2.09
CA LYS A 362 -24.81 -2.23 -2.35
C LYS A 362 -23.80 -2.60 -3.42
N VAL A 363 -23.40 -1.64 -4.26
CA VAL A 363 -22.46 -1.89 -5.35
C VAL A 363 -21.05 -1.70 -4.84
N THR A 364 -20.22 -2.74 -4.92
CA THR A 364 -18.85 -2.65 -4.38
C THR A 364 -17.93 -1.92 -5.34
N VAL A 365 -17.10 -1.02 -4.81
CA VAL A 365 -15.98 -0.39 -5.50
C VAL A 365 -14.71 -0.90 -4.82
N MET A 366 -13.79 -1.46 -5.59
CA MET A 366 -12.55 -2.04 -5.04
C MET A 366 -11.38 -1.90 -6.01
N GLY A 367 -10.18 -1.91 -5.44
CA GLY A 367 -8.95 -1.96 -6.22
C GLY A 367 -8.77 -3.31 -6.91
N LEU A 368 -7.75 -3.39 -7.77
CA LEU A 368 -7.46 -4.57 -8.56
C LEU A 368 -7.02 -5.75 -7.68
N LEU A 369 -6.26 -5.50 -6.62
CA LEU A 369 -5.70 -6.54 -5.75
C LEU A 369 -6.76 -7.16 -4.85
N GLU A 370 -7.70 -6.35 -4.37
CA GLU A 370 -8.85 -6.74 -3.55
C GLU A 370 -9.82 -7.62 -4.33
N SER A 371 -9.84 -7.51 -5.66
CA SER A 371 -10.71 -8.29 -6.53
C SER A 371 -10.27 -9.76 -6.73
N ARG A 372 -9.09 -10.14 -6.22
CA ARG A 372 -8.51 -11.49 -6.39
C ARG A 372 -9.43 -12.56 -5.81
N GLY A 373 -9.64 -13.63 -6.57
CA GLY A 373 -10.50 -14.76 -6.16
C GLY A 373 -12.02 -14.48 -6.19
N LEU A 374 -12.44 -13.23 -6.42
CA LEU A 374 -13.86 -12.85 -6.40
C LEU A 374 -14.54 -13.07 -7.76
N CYS A 375 -15.86 -13.25 -7.73
CA CYS A 375 -16.69 -13.44 -8.91
C CYS A 375 -17.94 -12.57 -8.83
N PHE A 376 -18.17 -11.78 -9.88
CA PHE A 376 -19.31 -10.86 -9.99
C PHE A 376 -20.06 -11.10 -11.30
N ASP A 377 -21.35 -10.75 -11.29
CA ASP A 377 -22.22 -10.87 -12.48
C ASP A 377 -22.08 -9.64 -13.39
N GLY A 378 -21.88 -8.47 -12.80
CA GLY A 378 -21.61 -7.21 -13.49
C GLY A 378 -20.25 -6.65 -13.05
N VAL A 379 -19.35 -6.41 -14.01
CA VAL A 379 -18.03 -5.83 -13.75
C VAL A 379 -17.87 -4.58 -14.60
N ILE A 380 -17.55 -3.46 -13.96
CA ILE A 380 -17.19 -2.21 -14.61
C ILE A 380 -15.72 -1.94 -14.28
N LEU A 381 -14.89 -1.81 -15.31
CA LEU A 381 -13.46 -1.53 -15.14
C LEU A 381 -13.19 -0.13 -15.69
N VAL A 382 -12.75 0.77 -14.80
CA VAL A 382 -12.33 2.13 -15.15
C VAL A 382 -10.83 2.17 -15.40
N ASP A 383 -10.34 3.28 -15.96
CA ASP A 383 -8.91 3.56 -16.15
C ASP A 383 -8.17 2.43 -16.89
N PHE A 384 -8.86 1.78 -17.83
CA PHE A 384 -8.29 0.71 -18.64
C PHE A 384 -7.41 1.28 -19.77
N ASN A 385 -6.25 1.82 -19.41
CA ASN A 385 -5.29 2.43 -20.32
C ASN A 385 -3.84 2.03 -19.97
N GLU A 386 -2.87 2.48 -20.77
CA GLU A 386 -1.45 2.11 -20.62
C GLU A 386 -0.77 2.68 -19.37
N GLU A 387 -1.37 3.67 -18.70
CA GLU A 387 -0.81 4.26 -17.47
C GLU A 387 -1.08 3.37 -16.26
N PHE A 388 -2.25 2.72 -16.20
CA PHE A 388 -2.69 1.96 -15.02
C PHE A 388 -2.74 0.45 -15.23
N ILE A 389 -2.76 -0.02 -16.48
CA ILE A 389 -2.78 -1.44 -16.80
C ILE A 389 -1.40 -1.85 -17.32
N PRO A 390 -0.75 -2.87 -16.70
CA PRO A 390 0.55 -3.35 -17.14
C PRO A 390 0.57 -3.70 -18.62
N LYS A 391 1.57 -3.19 -19.35
CA LYS A 391 1.79 -3.59 -20.74
C LYS A 391 2.22 -5.05 -20.77
N ARG A 392 1.83 -5.77 -21.83
CA ARG A 392 2.17 -7.20 -22.01
C ARG A 392 3.68 -7.49 -22.08
N SER A 393 4.50 -6.46 -22.23
CA SER A 393 5.96 -6.55 -22.25
C SER A 393 6.53 -5.25 -21.70
N VAL A 394 6.83 -5.23 -20.42
CA VAL A 394 7.84 -4.31 -19.89
C VAL A 394 8.87 -5.23 -19.28
N ASN A 395 10.03 -5.34 -19.91
CA ASN A 395 11.23 -5.74 -19.19
C ASN A 395 11.38 -4.67 -18.11
N GLU A 396 11.08 -5.04 -16.88
CA GLU A 396 11.28 -4.15 -15.75
C GLU A 396 12.76 -3.74 -15.74
N LEU A 397 13.06 -2.52 -15.27
CA LEU A 397 14.42 -1.98 -15.32
C LEU A 397 15.47 -2.87 -14.62
N PHE A 398 15.01 -3.89 -13.88
CA PHE A 398 15.81 -4.87 -13.15
C PHE A 398 15.53 -6.35 -13.52
N LEU A 399 14.78 -6.64 -14.59
CA LEU A 399 14.53 -8.02 -15.08
C LEU A 399 14.76 -8.19 -16.59
#